data_AF-A0A6A4FTU9-F1
#
_entry.id   AF-A0A6A4FTU9-F1
#
_cell.length_a   1.000
_cell.length_b   1.000
_cell.length_c   1.000
_cell.angle_alpha   90.00
_cell.angle_beta   90.00
_cell.angle_gamma   90.00
#
_symmetry.space_group_name_H-M   'P 1'
#
loop_
_entity.id
_entity.type
_entity.pdbx_description
1 polymer ?
#
loop_
_entity_poly.entity_id
_entity_poly.type
_entity_poly.pdbx_seq_one_letter_code
_entity_poly.pdbx_strand_id
1 'polypeptide(L)'
;MGSWMRIHQKRQLIEKAAECPTMAQHELAAWAKRVFKLKRSPAQSTISDILRAAPAIMSEAYGDGKRRKPLEVTSLALEQKLWAW
;
A
#
# COMPACT_ATOMS: atom_id res chain seq x y z
N MET A 1 -5.05 17.46 -3.21
CA MET A 1 -4.56 16.10 -3.54
C MET A 1 -5.38 15.07 -2.79
N GLY A 2 -6.07 14.15 -3.48
CA GLY A 2 -6.97 13.17 -2.85
C GLY A 2 -6.23 12.27 -1.87
N SER A 3 -6.91 11.81 -0.81
CA SER A 3 -6.32 10.89 0.17
C SER A 3 -5.79 9.63 -0.52
N TRP A 4 -4.47 9.49 -0.57
CA TRP A 4 -3.79 8.34 -1.17
C TRP A 4 -3.80 7.14 -0.21
N MET A 5 -3.78 5.92 -0.78
CA MET A 5 -3.78 4.67 -0.02
C MET A 5 -2.59 4.57 0.94
N ARG A 6 -2.86 4.19 2.19
CA ARG A 6 -1.82 3.92 3.20
C ARG A 6 -1.15 2.57 2.93
N ILE A 7 0.02 2.34 3.52
CA ILE A 7 0.79 1.10 3.33
C ILE A 7 -0.02 -0.13 3.68
N HIS A 8 -0.79 -0.13 4.78
CA HIS A 8 -1.66 -1.26 5.12
C HIS A 8 -2.74 -1.54 4.05
N GLN A 9 -3.30 -0.49 3.44
CA GLN A 9 -4.30 -0.63 2.37
C GLN A 9 -3.67 -1.22 1.10
N LYS A 10 -2.40 -0.88 0.82
CA LYS A 10 -1.63 -1.50 -0.26
C LYS A 10 -1.39 -2.98 0.02
N ARG A 11 -1.04 -3.34 1.27
CA ARG A 11 -0.85 -4.74 1.69
C ARG A 11 -2.14 -5.56 1.54
N GLN A 12 -3.27 -5.04 2.03
CA GLN A 12 -4.58 -5.69 1.88
C GLN A 12 -4.99 -5.86 0.41
N LEU A 13 -4.62 -4.92 -0.47
CA LEU A 13 -4.85 -5.05 -1.90
C LEU A 13 -4.01 -6.18 -2.52
N ILE A 14 -2.74 -6.31 -2.11
CA ILE A 14 -1.86 -7.40 -2.55
C ILE A 14 -2.39 -8.76 -2.07
N GLU A 15 -2.81 -8.86 -0.80
CA GLU A 15 -3.45 -10.07 -0.26
C GLU A 15 -4.70 -10.44 -1.06
N LYS A 16 -5.57 -9.47 -1.34
CA LYS A 16 -6.77 -9.70 -2.16
C LYS A 16 -6.45 -10.19 -3.58
N ALA A 17 -5.39 -9.65 -4.19
CA ALA A 17 -4.93 -10.07 -5.50
C ALA A 17 -4.35 -11.50 -5.48
N ALA A 18 -3.70 -11.90 -4.38
CA ALA A 18 -3.21 -13.26 -4.20
C ALA A 18 -4.34 -14.27 -3.95
N GLU A 19 -5.38 -13.88 -3.20
CA GLU A 19 -6.58 -14.71 -2.98
C GLU A 19 -7.40 -14.92 -4.27
N CYS A 20 -7.42 -13.93 -5.15
CA CYS A 20 -8.25 -13.93 -6.36
C CYS A 20 -7.42 -13.54 -7.59
N PRO A 21 -6.52 -14.40 -8.08
CA PRO A 21 -5.63 -14.09 -9.21
C PRO A 21 -6.38 -13.90 -10.54
N THR A 22 -7.62 -14.39 -10.63
CA THR A 22 -8.51 -14.22 -11.79
C THR A 22 -9.17 -12.85 -11.86
N MET A 23 -9.14 -12.07 -10.77
CA MET A 23 -9.77 -10.75 -10.70
C MET A 23 -8.98 -9.72 -11.50
N ALA A 24 -9.66 -8.98 -12.37
CA ALA A 24 -9.00 -8.01 -13.23
C ALA A 24 -8.58 -6.76 -12.44
N GLN A 25 -7.55 -6.05 -12.91
CA GLN A 25 -7.01 -4.88 -12.21
C GLN A 25 -8.04 -3.75 -12.03
N HIS A 26 -8.97 -3.58 -12.97
CA HIS A 26 -10.04 -2.59 -12.85
C HIS A 26 -11.06 -2.96 -11.75
N GLU A 27 -11.28 -4.25 -11.52
CA GLU A 27 -12.12 -4.74 -10.43
C GLU A 27 -11.42 -4.56 -9.09
N LEU A 28 -10.11 -4.83 -9.01
CA LEU A 28 -9.29 -4.52 -7.83
C LEU A 28 -9.35 -3.02 -7.51
N ALA A 29 -9.41 -2.15 -8.52
CA ALA A 29 -9.59 -0.71 -8.33
C ALA A 29 -10.95 -0.36 -7.72
N ALA A 30 -12.02 -0.96 -8.26
CA ALA A 30 -13.37 -0.77 -7.76
C ALA A 30 -13.52 -1.31 -6.33
N TRP A 31 -12.92 -2.46 -6.04
CA TRP A 31 -12.84 -3.05 -4.71
C TRP A 31 -12.10 -2.13 -3.74
N ALA A 32 -10.91 -1.65 -4.10
CA ALA A 32 -10.11 -0.74 -3.28
C ALA A 32 -10.86 0.56 -2.97
N LYS A 33 -11.57 1.12 -3.95
CA LYS A 33 -12.42 2.30 -3.74
C LYS A 33 -13.50 2.02 -2.69
N ARG A 34 -14.18 0.88 -2.80
CA ARG A 34 -15.29 0.49 -1.90
C ARG A 34 -14.79 0.23 -0.48
N VAL A 35 -13.73 -0.57 -0.34
CA VAL A 35 -13.19 -1.00 0.96
C VAL A 35 -12.50 0.16 1.69
N PHE A 36 -11.67 0.93 0.99
CA PHE A 36 -10.90 2.01 1.59
C PHE A 36 -11.62 3.37 1.57
N LYS A 37 -12.88 3.40 1.11
CA LYS A 37 -13.71 4.62 0.98
C LYS A 37 -12.97 5.75 0.26
N LEU A 38 -12.25 5.42 -0.82
CA LEU A 38 -11.46 6.40 -1.56
C LEU A 38 -12.37 7.34 -2.35
N LYS A 39 -11.99 8.63 -2.41
CA LYS A 39 -12.72 9.64 -3.21
C LYS A 39 -12.79 9.27 -4.70
N ARG A 40 -11.73 8.63 -5.23
CA ARG A 40 -11.64 8.16 -6.61
C ARG A 40 -11.09 6.74 -6.63
N SER A 41 -11.47 5.98 -7.66
CA SER A 41 -10.84 4.69 -7.91
C SER A 41 -9.36 4.91 -8.23
N PRO A 42 -8.45 4.08 -7.70
CA PRO A 42 -7.07 4.11 -8.13
C PRO A 42 -6.99 3.80 -9.63
N ALA A 43 -6.02 4.40 -10.31
CA ALA A 43 -5.78 4.11 -11.72
C ALA A 43 -5.26 2.67 -11.86
N GLN A 44 -5.51 2.06 -13.03
CA GLN A 44 -5.03 0.72 -13.33
C GLN A 44 -3.49 0.65 -13.30
N SER A 45 -2.80 1.70 -13.76
CA SER A 45 -1.34 1.83 -13.63
C SER A 45 -0.88 1.77 -12.17
N THR A 46 -1.56 2.45 -11.26
CA THR A 46 -1.25 2.44 -9.82
C THR A 46 -1.38 1.05 -9.21
N ILE A 47 -2.38 0.27 -9.63
CA ILE A 47 -2.54 -1.11 -9.16
C ILE A 47 -1.40 -1.98 -9.68
N SER A 48 -1.07 -1.85 -10.96
CA SER A 48 0.08 -2.55 -11.55
C SER A 48 1.37 -2.22 -10.78
N ASP A 49 1.64 -0.94 -10.49
CA ASP A 49 2.81 -0.51 -9.74
C ASP A 49 2.85 -1.11 -8.33
N ILE A 50 1.71 -1.14 -7.62
CA ILE A 50 1.60 -1.75 -6.28
C ILE A 50 1.87 -3.26 -6.35
N LEU A 51 1.31 -3.96 -7.33
CA LEU A 51 1.50 -5.40 -7.48
C LEU A 51 2.94 -5.75 -7.87
N ARG A 52 3.58 -4.95 -8.73
CA ARG A 52 5.01 -5.12 -9.07
C ARG A 52 5.92 -4.86 -7.86
N ALA A 53 5.56 -3.88 -7.04
CA ALA A 53 6.27 -3.56 -5.80
C ALA A 53 5.82 -4.41 -4.60
N ALA A 54 4.98 -5.43 -4.79
CA ALA A 54 4.44 -6.26 -3.71
C ALA A 54 5.49 -6.83 -2.74
N PRO A 55 6.61 -7.43 -3.18
CA PRO A 55 7.61 -7.95 -2.24
C PRO A 55 8.23 -6.84 -1.38
N ALA A 56 8.44 -5.66 -1.96
CA ALA A 56 8.94 -4.50 -1.22
C ALA A 56 7.90 -3.99 -0.23
N ILE A 57 6.63 -3.83 -0.64
CA ILE A 57 5.55 -3.31 0.21
C ILE A 57 5.23 -4.24 1.39
N MET A 58 5.32 -5.55 1.17
CA MET A 58 5.11 -6.57 2.22
C MET A 58 6.26 -6.66 3.21
N SER A 59 7.47 -6.24 2.84
CA SER A 59 8.61 -6.19 3.75
C SER A 59 8.34 -5.24 4.91
N GLU A 60 8.79 -5.64 6.11
CA GLU A 60 8.74 -4.81 7.31
C GLU A 60 9.58 -3.54 7.15
N ALA A 61 10.68 -3.62 6.39
CA ALA A 61 11.57 -2.49 6.08
C ALA A 61 10.87 -1.38 5.26
N TYR A 62 9.75 -1.67 4.61
CA TYR A 62 8.96 -0.67 3.89
C TYR A 62 8.34 0.37 4.83
N GLY A 63 8.22 0.04 6.12
CA GLY A 63 7.76 0.95 7.16
C GLY A 63 6.32 0.71 7.63
N ASP A 64 5.91 1.52 8.61
CA ASP A 64 4.63 1.38 9.30
C ASP A 64 3.43 1.53 8.34
N GLY A 65 2.46 0.63 8.48
CA GLY A 65 1.20 0.58 7.75
C GLY A 65 0.38 1.88 7.78
N LYS A 66 0.60 2.77 8.76
CA LYS A 66 -0.07 4.08 8.85
C LYS A 66 0.47 5.11 7.86
N ARG A 67 1.73 4.97 7.41
CA ARG A 67 2.35 5.90 6.44
C ARG A 67 1.81 5.67 5.02
N ARG A 68 1.97 6.68 4.15
CA ARG A 68 1.61 6.60 2.72
C ARG A 68 2.79 6.19 1.84
N LYS A 69 3.98 6.68 2.19
CA LYS A 69 5.27 6.41 1.53
C LYS A 69 6.13 5.53 2.42
N PRO A 70 7.02 4.73 1.81
CA PRO A 70 7.97 3.96 2.58
C PRO A 70 8.88 4.85 3.41
N LEU A 71 9.41 4.27 4.47
CA LEU A 71 10.43 4.86 5.31
C LEU A 71 11.77 4.80 4.57
N GLU A 72 12.20 5.92 3.99
CA GLU A 72 13.58 6.07 3.52
C GLU A 72 14.47 6.30 4.74
N VAL A 73 14.80 5.23 5.47
CA VAL A 73 15.71 5.32 6.62
C VAL A 73 17.09 4.89 6.21
N THR A 74 18.05 5.78 6.36
CA THR A 74 19.48 5.43 6.34
C THR A 74 19.89 4.62 7.58
N SER A 75 19.15 4.71 8.69
CA SER A 75 19.38 3.92 9.91
C SER A 75 18.13 3.71 10.78
N LEU A 76 17.69 2.45 10.90
CA LEU A 76 16.47 2.04 11.62
C LEU A 76 16.47 2.40 13.13
N ALA A 77 17.66 2.41 13.75
CA ALA A 77 17.84 2.74 15.16
C ALA A 77 17.58 4.22 15.51
N LEU A 78 17.78 5.15 14.56
CA LEU A 78 17.52 6.57 14.79
C LEU A 78 16.02 6.89 14.75
N GLU A 79 15.25 6.23 13.88
CA GLU A 79 13.79 6.39 13.84
C GLU A 79 13.14 5.86 15.12
N GLN A 80 13.56 4.71 15.65
CA GLN A 80 13.01 4.19 16.91
C GLN A 80 13.21 5.16 18.07
N LYS A 81 14.36 5.87 18.11
CA LYS A 81 14.62 6.91 19.11
C LYS A 81 13.78 8.17 18.91
N LEU A 82 13.53 8.58 17.66
CA LEU A 82 12.67 9.73 17.35
C LEU A 82 11.21 9.53 17.76
N TRP A 83 10.69 8.30 17.70
CA TRP A 83 9.32 7.98 18.13
C TRP A 83 9.16 7.82 19.64
N ALA A 84 10.26 7.76 20.39
CA ALA A 84 10.28 7.62 21.85
C ALA A 84 10.35 8.99 22.58
N TRP A 85 10.34 10.10 21.85
CA TRP A 85 10.24 11.47 22.34
C TRP A 85 8.88 12.06 22.01
#